data_AF-A0A7C5G6Z1-F1
#
_entry.id   AF-A0A7C5G6Z1-F1
#
_cell.length_a   1.000
_cell.length_b   1.000
_cell.length_c   1.000
_cell.angle_alpha   90.00
_cell.angle_beta   90.00
_cell.angle_gamma   90.00
#
_symmetry.space_group_name_H-M   'P 1'
#
loop_
_entity.id
_entity.type
_entity.pdbx_description
1 polymer ?
#
loop_
_entity_poly.entity_id
_entity_poly.type
_entity_poly.pdbx_seq_one_letter_code
_entity_poly.pdbx_strand_id
1 'polypeptide(L)' 'MTPRPHLPGYGWAAWLFLAPALTMIAVFFFLPVLAALALSFTDFDIYALGDLHRLRFVGLGNYARLLQDPLF' A
#
# COMPACT_ATOMS: atom_id res chain seq x y z
N MET A 1 27.38 -37.77 31.10
CA MET A 1 26.65 -36.59 30.60
C MET A 1 27.23 -36.21 29.25
N THR A 2 26.56 -36.55 28.15
CA THR A 2 26.97 -36.13 26.80
C THR A 2 26.32 -34.77 26.48
N PRO A 3 27.06 -33.77 25.99
CA PRO A 3 26.49 -32.48 25.60
C PRO A 3 25.49 -32.63 24.46
N ARG A 4 24.33 -31.97 24.56
CA ARG A 4 23.36 -31.89 23.46
C ARG A 4 23.87 -30.90 22.41
N PRO A 5 23.93 -31.25 21.12
CA PRO A 5 24.33 -30.32 20.08
C PRO A 5 23.29 -29.20 19.99
N HIS A 6 23.76 -27.96 20.11
CA HIS A 6 22.98 -26.76 19.81
C HIS A 6 22.94 -26.68 18.28
N LEU A 7 21.87 -27.19 17.68
CA LEU A 7 21.67 -27.18 16.23
C LEU A 7 21.63 -25.71 15.77
N PRO A 8 22.67 -25.19 15.09
CA PRO A 8 22.66 -23.82 14.61
C PRO A 8 21.78 -23.73 13.37
N GLY A 9 20.83 -22.78 13.39
CA GLY A 9 20.23 -22.25 12.17
C GLY A 9 18.81 -22.71 11.85
N TYR A 10 17.81 -22.21 12.58
CA TYR A 10 16.40 -22.25 12.15
C TYR A 10 15.74 -20.86 12.04
N GLY A 11 16.50 -19.77 12.23
CA GLY A 11 15.91 -18.42 12.19
C GLY A 11 15.22 -18.10 10.86
N TRP A 12 15.77 -18.58 9.74
CA TRP A 12 15.23 -18.37 8.40
C TRP A 12 13.96 -19.20 8.12
N ALA A 13 13.81 -20.37 8.76
CA ALA A 13 12.62 -21.22 8.59
C ALA A 13 11.36 -20.55 9.16
N ALA A 14 11.50 -19.83 10.28
CA ALA A 14 10.43 -19.01 10.83
C ALA A 14 10.01 -17.90 9.84
N TRP A 15 10.98 -17.20 9.24
CA TRP A 15 10.68 -16.17 8.24
C TRP A 15 9.99 -16.73 7.00
N LEU A 16 10.41 -17.89 6.50
CA LEU A 16 9.73 -18.54 5.36
C LEU A 16 8.30 -18.95 5.68
N PHE A 17 8.04 -19.40 6.92
CA PHE A 17 6.69 -19.72 7.36
C PHE A 17 5.80 -18.46 7.47
N LEU A 18 6.34 -17.35 7.97
CA LEU A 18 5.61 -16.08 8.09
C LEU A 18 5.46 -15.33 6.75
N ALA A 19 6.41 -15.51 5.84
CA ALA A 19 6.48 -14.79 4.56
C ALA A 19 5.16 -14.73 3.77
N PRO A 20 4.40 -15.83 3.56
CA PRO A 20 3.15 -15.75 2.80
C PRO A 20 2.10 -14.87 3.49
N ALA A 21 1.94 -14.98 4.81
CA ALA A 21 1.00 -14.16 5.57
C ALA A 21 1.39 -12.69 5.55
N LEU A 22 2.67 -12.38 5.78
CA LEU A 22 3.20 -11.02 5.71
C LEU A 22 3.08 -10.44 4.30
N THR A 23 3.25 -11.27 3.27
CA THR A 23 3.09 -10.85 1.87
C THR A 23 1.64 -10.51 1.58
N MET A 24 0.67 -11.33 1.99
CA MET A 24 -0.74 -11.00 1.83
C MET A 24 -1.08 -9.71 2.58
N ILE A 25 -0.66 -9.56 3.84
CA ILE A 25 -0.88 -8.33 4.60
C ILE A 25 -0.28 -7.13 3.87
N ALA A 26 0.97 -7.23 3.42
CA ALA A 26 1.64 -6.15 2.72
C ALA A 26 0.93 -5.78 1.42
N VAL A 27 0.57 -6.77 0.59
CA VAL A 27 -0.12 -6.52 -0.68
C VAL A 27 -1.48 -5.88 -0.43
N PHE A 28 -2.32 -6.47 0.42
CA PHE A 28 -3.67 -5.97 0.65
C PHE A 28 -3.72 -4.68 1.46
N PHE A 29 -2.65 -4.32 2.18
CA PHE A 29 -2.56 -3.04 2.89
C PHE A 29 -1.92 -1.96 2.02
N PHE A 30 -0.71 -2.18 1.51
CA PHE A 30 0.05 -1.15 0.82
C PHE A 30 -0.46 -0.89 -0.60
N LEU A 31 -0.91 -1.92 -1.33
CA LEU A 31 -1.40 -1.72 -2.69
C LEU A 31 -2.59 -0.74 -2.74
N PRO A 32 -3.67 -0.89 -1.94
CA PRO A 32 -4.75 0.08 -1.97
C PRO A 32 -4.34 1.46 -1.44
N VAL A 33 -3.46 1.55 -0.44
CA VAL A 33 -2.95 2.84 0.07
C VAL A 33 -2.17 3.57 -1.01
N LEU A 34 -1.27 2.88 -1.71
CA LEU A 34 -0.49 3.46 -2.80
C LEU A 34 -1.38 3.83 -3.99
N ALA A 35 -2.38 3.01 -4.31
CA ALA A 35 -3.35 3.32 -5.36
C ALA A 35 -4.17 4.58 -5.01
N ALA A 36 -4.67 4.69 -3.77
CA ALA A 36 -5.39 5.87 -3.30
C ALA A 36 -4.51 7.12 -3.30
N LEU A 37 -3.25 6.99 -2.88
CA LEU A 37 -2.27 8.07 -2.92
C LEU A 37 -1.95 8.50 -4.36
N ALA A 38 -1.80 7.56 -5.29
CA ALA A 38 -1.61 7.90 -6.70
C ALA A 38 -2.84 8.63 -7.25
N LEU A 39 -4.05 8.15 -6.94
CA LEU A 39 -5.31 8.76 -7.34
C LEU A 39 -5.52 10.15 -6.72
N SER A 40 -5.03 10.44 -5.51
CA SER A 40 -5.18 11.77 -4.91
C SER A 40 -4.44 12.88 -5.66
N PHE A 41 -3.45 12.53 -6.48
CA PHE A 41 -2.80 13.45 -7.41
C PHE A 41 -3.50 13.56 -8.77
N THR A 42 -4.66 12.92 -8.94
CA THR A 42 -5.47 12.94 -10.16
C THR A 42 -6.84 13.56 -9.92
N ASP A 43 -7.45 14.11 -10.96
CA ASP A 43 -8.82 14.62 -10.97
C ASP A 43 -9.78 13.44 -11.16
N PHE A 44 -9.84 12.55 -10.16
CA PHE A 44 -10.67 11.36 -10.19
C PHE A 44 -12.12 11.68 -9.78
N ASP A 45 -13.08 11.34 -10.65
CA ASP A 45 -14.52 11.40 -10.36
C ASP A 45 -15.11 9.98 -10.47
N ILE A 46 -16.28 9.71 -9.88
CA ILE A 46 -16.97 8.41 -9.92
C ILE A 46 -17.23 7.93 -11.35
N TYR A 47 -17.31 8.85 -12.32
CA TYR A 47 -17.42 8.53 -13.75
C TYR A 47 -16.10 8.07 -14.38
N ALA A 48 -14.95 8.34 -13.77
CA ALA A 48 -13.64 7.86 -14.21
C ALA A 48 -13.43 6.37 -13.89
N LEU A 49 -14.27 5.75 -13.04
CA LEU A 49 -14.28 4.29 -12.84
C LEU A 49 -14.60 3.54 -14.15
N GLY A 50 -15.33 4.16 -15.08
CA GLY A 50 -15.70 3.57 -16.37
C GLY A 50 -14.75 3.91 -17.52
N ASP A 51 -13.84 4.87 -17.35
CA ASP A 51 -12.93 5.31 -18.42
C ASP A 51 -11.62 5.87 -17.84
N LEU A 52 -10.56 5.05 -17.93
CA LEU A 52 -9.22 5.43 -17.48
C LEU A 52 -8.64 6.65 -18.25
N HIS A 53 -9.19 7.04 -19.40
CA HIS A 53 -8.75 8.25 -20.10
C HIS A 53 -9.14 9.54 -19.38
N ARG A 54 -10.06 9.47 -18.41
CA ARG A 54 -10.47 10.62 -17.59
C ARG A 54 -9.56 10.82 -16.38
N LEU A 55 -8.59 9.93 -16.14
CA LEU A 55 -7.57 10.11 -15.10
C LEU A 55 -6.60 11.23 -15.51
N ARG A 56 -6.94 12.47 -15.18
CA ARG A 56 -6.08 13.62 -15.43
C ARG A 56 -5.18 13.88 -14.23
N PHE A 57 -3.87 13.84 -14.42
CA PHE A 57 -2.93 14.22 -13.36
C PHE A 57 -3.02 15.73 -13.07
N VAL A 58 -3.27 16.09 -11.81
CA VAL A 58 -3.41 17.48 -11.34
C VAL A 58 -2.42 17.82 -10.23
N GLY A 59 -1.55 16.87 -9.84
CA GLY A 59 -0.56 17.05 -8.79
C GLY A 59 -1.23 17.47 -7.48
N LEU A 60 -0.78 18.59 -6.90
CA LEU A 60 -1.31 19.09 -5.63
C LEU A 60 -2.58 19.93 -5.76
N GLY A 61 -3.16 20.06 -6.97
CA GLY A 61 -4.33 20.90 -7.22
C GLY A 61 -5.54 20.56 -6.34
N ASN A 62 -5.76 19.26 -6.07
CA ASN A 62 -6.82 18.80 -5.16
C ASN A 62 -6.62 19.32 -3.73
N TYR A 63 -5.39 19.25 -3.22
CA TYR A 63 -5.07 19.71 -1.87
C TYR A 63 -5.19 21.24 -1.74
N ALA A 64 -4.72 21.99 -2.74
CA ALA A 64 -4.86 23.44 -2.75
C ALA A 64 -6.34 23.87 -2.75
N ARG A 65 -7.19 23.17 -3.52
CA ARG A 65 -8.64 23.39 -3.53
C ARG A 65 -9.26 23.12 -2.15
N LEU A 66 -8.92 22.00 -1.52
CA LEU A 66 -9.41 21.65 -0.18
C LEU A 66 -9.03 22.69 0.88
N LEU A 67 -7.78 23.17 0.85
CA LEU A 67 -7.31 24.19 1.81
C LEU A 67 -7.96 25.56 1.65
N GLN A 68 -8.55 25.84 0.47
CA GLN A 68 -9.23 27.09 0.15
C GLN A 68 -10.75 26.98 0.21
N ASP A 69 -11.29 25.77 0.40
CA ASP A 69 -12.71 25.52 0.45
C ASP A 69 -13.24 25.88 1.85
N PRO A 70 -14.15 26.87 1.98
CA PRO A 70 -14.69 27.26 3.28
C PRO A 70 -15.55 26.19 3.97
N LEU A 71 -15.90 25.11 3.27
CA LEU A 71 -16.62 23.95 3.82
C LEU A 71 -15.69 22.86 4.37
N PHE A 72 -14.38 22.97 4.13
CA PHE A 72 -13.36 22.03 4.63
C PHE A 72 -12.62 22.56 5.86
#